data_AF-A0A967SN48-F1
#
_entry.id   AF-A0A967SN48-F1
#
_cell.length_a   1.000
_cell.length_b   1.000
_cell.length_c   1.000
_cell.angle_alpha   90.00
_cell.angle_beta   90.00
_cell.angle_gamma   90.00
#
_symmetry.space_group_name_H-M   'P 1'
#
loop_
_entity.id
_entity.type
_entity.pdbx_description
1 polymer ?
#
loop_
_entity_poly.entity_id
_entity_poly.type
_entity_poly.pdbx_seq_one_letter_code
_entity_poly.pdbx_strand_id
1 'polypeptide(L)'
;MRNGARPVLELRCFGPLTIRLGERRVAHAAFQRKKALTLLELLVLKAGNPVTRQALVECLWPGADEKAGVNRLHVVIHALRSVIEPEREERRWIFVRNQGEFYYFNMESPHEIDLYTFRRHAAAARRAEECGRFVDAMAHLEDALALYRGDLFAD
;
A
#
# COMPACT_ATOMS: atom_id res chain seq x y z
N MET A 1 20.14 21.12 -14.09
CA MET A 1 18.76 21.02 -13.56
C MET A 1 18.28 19.59 -13.78
N ARG A 2 18.35 18.72 -12.77
CA ARG A 2 17.84 17.34 -12.91
C ARG A 2 16.31 17.41 -12.88
N ASN A 3 15.68 17.00 -13.97
CA ASN A 3 14.22 16.94 -14.12
C ASN A 3 13.67 16.00 -13.04
N GLY A 4 13.16 16.56 -11.93
CA GLY A 4 12.76 15.84 -10.72
C GLY A 4 11.43 15.12 -10.88
N ALA A 5 11.39 14.11 -11.76
CA ALA A 5 10.26 13.19 -11.82
C ALA A 5 10.12 12.51 -10.44
N ARG A 6 8.93 12.63 -9.84
CA ARG A 6 8.65 11.95 -8.56
C ARG A 6 8.73 10.44 -8.81
N PRO A 7 9.54 9.68 -8.04
CA PRO A 7 9.60 8.23 -8.24
C PRO A 7 8.23 7.62 -8.00
N VAL A 8 7.81 6.73 -8.90
CA VAL A 8 6.56 5.95 -8.78
C VAL A 8 6.80 4.84 -7.76
N LEU A 9 5.89 4.67 -6.79
CA LEU A 9 5.91 3.53 -5.87
C LEU A 9 5.15 2.37 -6.51
N GLU A 10 5.85 1.26 -6.74
CA GLU A 10 5.25 0.06 -7.29
C GLU A 10 5.23 -1.05 -6.27
N LEU A 11 4.04 -1.64 -6.09
CA LEU A 11 3.85 -2.78 -5.21
C LEU A 11 3.25 -3.93 -6.00
N ARG A 12 3.86 -5.09 -5.83
CA ARG A 12 3.23 -6.35 -6.21
C ARG A 12 2.80 -7.09 -4.96
N CYS A 13 1.50 -7.33 -4.84
CA CYS A 13 0.84 -7.82 -3.64
C CYS A 13 0.39 -9.28 -3.78
N PHE A 14 0.20 -9.80 -5.00
CA PHE A 14 -0.18 -11.20 -5.22
C PHE A 14 1.07 -12.08 -5.34
N GLY A 15 1.33 -12.86 -4.29
CA GLY A 15 2.61 -13.50 -4.00
C GLY A 15 3.43 -12.69 -2.98
N PRO A 16 4.74 -12.98 -2.85
CA PRO A 16 5.63 -12.22 -1.98
C PRO A 16 5.62 -10.73 -2.31
N LEU A 17 5.42 -9.91 -1.27
CA LEU A 17 5.36 -8.46 -1.44
C LEU A 17 6.64 -7.96 -2.09
N THR A 18 6.56 -7.42 -3.30
CA THR A 18 7.70 -6.75 -3.93
C THR A 18 7.46 -5.25 -3.96
N ILE A 19 8.52 -4.48 -3.66
CA ILE A 19 8.47 -3.03 -3.52
C ILE A 19 9.53 -2.43 -4.44
N ARG A 20 9.12 -1.48 -5.28
CA ARG A 20 10.00 -0.74 -6.20
C ARG A 20 9.71 0.75 -6.11
N LEU A 21 10.75 1.58 -6.25
CA LEU A 21 10.67 3.03 -6.30
C LEU A 21 11.39 3.54 -7.54
N GLY A 22 10.65 3.92 -8.57
CA GLY A 22 11.23 4.06 -9.91
C GLY A 22 12.06 2.80 -10.22
N GLU A 23 13.26 2.93 -10.75
CA GLU A 23 14.11 1.76 -11.09
C GLU A 23 14.70 0.99 -9.89
N ARG A 24 14.52 1.48 -8.65
CA ARG A 24 15.15 0.88 -7.48
C ARG A 24 14.26 -0.15 -6.81
N ARG A 25 14.72 -1.42 -6.76
CA ARG A 25 14.11 -2.43 -5.89
C ARG A 25 14.41 -2.13 -4.42
N VAL A 26 13.39 -2.21 -3.58
CA VAL A 26 13.49 -2.00 -2.14
C VAL A 26 13.49 -3.38 -1.45
N ALA A 27 14.59 -3.70 -0.77
CA ALA A 27 14.66 -4.91 0.05
C ALA A 27 13.82 -4.76 1.32
N HIS A 28 13.17 -5.84 1.77
CA HIS A 28 12.40 -5.86 3.01
C HIS A 28 13.25 -5.48 4.23
N ALA A 29 14.52 -5.89 4.24
CA ALA A 29 15.48 -5.54 5.29
C ALA A 29 15.71 -4.03 5.43
N ALA A 30 15.49 -3.24 4.36
CA ALA A 30 15.65 -1.78 4.41
C ALA A 30 14.69 -1.11 5.39
N PHE A 31 13.51 -1.71 5.64
CA PHE A 31 12.51 -1.22 6.58
C PHE A 31 12.95 -1.33 8.04
N GLN A 32 14.00 -2.11 8.34
CA GLN A 32 14.58 -2.38 9.67
C GLN A 32 13.61 -2.98 10.71
N ARG A 33 12.30 -2.95 10.45
CA ARG A 33 11.21 -3.33 11.34
C ARG A 33 10.14 -4.04 10.51
N LYS A 34 9.86 -5.31 10.83
CA LYS A 34 8.79 -6.08 10.17
C LYS A 34 7.44 -5.35 10.19
N LYS A 35 7.12 -4.68 11.29
CA LYS A 35 5.87 -3.92 11.46
C LYS A 35 5.72 -2.73 10.50
N ALA A 36 6.81 -2.21 9.90
CA ALA A 36 6.71 -1.17 8.88
C ALA A 36 6.19 -1.73 7.54
N LEU A 37 6.54 -2.97 7.19
CA LEU A 37 5.95 -3.68 6.05
C LEU A 37 4.48 -3.99 6.32
N THR A 38 4.16 -4.55 7.50
CA THR A 38 2.76 -4.81 7.91
C THR A 38 1.90 -3.55 7.88
N LEU A 39 2.45 -2.41 8.29
CA LEU A 39 1.74 -1.14 8.20
C LEU A 39 1.49 -0.72 6.74
N LEU A 40 2.47 -0.86 5.86
CA LEU A 40 2.30 -0.56 4.44
C LEU A 40 1.22 -1.45 3.82
N GLU A 41 1.28 -2.76 4.06
CA GLU A 41 0.29 -3.75 3.63
C GLU A 41 -1.12 -3.35 4.06
N LEU A 42 -1.29 -3.01 5.34
CA LEU A 42 -2.58 -2.59 5.88
C LEU A 42 -3.11 -1.31 5.22
N LEU A 43 -2.27 -0.28 5.07
CA LEU A 43 -2.69 0.99 4.47
C LEU A 43 -3.02 0.83 2.98
N VAL A 44 -2.28 -0.01 2.27
CA VAL A 44 -2.55 -0.37 0.88
C VAL A 44 -3.85 -1.16 0.78
N LEU A 45 -4.10 -2.12 1.67
CA LEU A 45 -5.37 -2.85 1.69
C LEU A 45 -6.58 -1.94 1.86
N LYS A 46 -6.43 -0.85 2.61
CA LYS A 46 -7.47 0.17 2.83
C LYS A 46 -7.64 1.14 1.65
N ALA A 47 -6.74 1.15 0.67
CA ALA A 47 -6.89 1.88 -0.59
C ALA A 47 -7.33 3.35 -0.42
N GLY A 48 -6.64 4.08 0.45
CA GLY A 48 -6.92 5.49 0.74
C GLY A 48 -7.92 5.76 1.86
N ASN A 49 -8.64 4.75 2.35
CA ASN A 49 -9.51 4.94 3.51
C ASN A 49 -8.68 5.22 4.77
N PRO A 50 -8.94 6.33 5.49
CA PRO A 50 -8.22 6.67 6.72
C PRO A 50 -8.40 5.64 7.84
N VAL A 51 -7.31 5.34 8.54
CA VAL A 51 -7.28 4.42 9.69
C VAL A 51 -6.81 5.18 10.92
N THR A 52 -7.52 5.05 12.04
CA THR A 52 -7.17 5.72 13.30
C THR A 52 -5.86 5.18 13.86
N ARG A 53 -5.09 6.00 14.58
CA ARG A 53 -3.89 5.57 15.32
C ARG A 53 -4.20 4.39 16.23
N GLN A 54 -5.32 4.45 16.95
CA GLN A 54 -5.73 3.39 17.86
C GLN A 54 -5.95 2.06 17.13
N ALA A 55 -6.64 2.06 15.99
CA ALA A 55 -6.85 0.84 15.20
C ALA A 55 -5.54 0.30 14.61
N LEU A 56 -4.61 1.18 14.21
CA LEU A 56 -3.27 0.77 13.76
C LEU A 56 -2.47 0.15 14.90
N VAL A 57 -2.52 0.74 16.10
CA VAL A 57 -1.86 0.21 17.30
C VAL A 57 -2.41 -1.16 17.64
N GLU A 58 -3.73 -1.33 17.70
CA GLU A 58 -4.36 -2.61 18.04
C GLU A 58 -4.04 -3.69 16.98
N CYS A 59 -4.04 -3.35 15.70
CA CYS A 59 -3.67 -4.29 14.64
C CYS A 59 -2.20 -4.69 14.67
N LEU A 60 -1.29 -3.73 14.92
CA LEU A 60 0.16 -3.98 14.92
C LEU A 60 0.65 -4.60 16.23
N TRP A 61 0.06 -4.23 17.36
CA TRP A 61 0.41 -4.66 18.71
C TRP A 61 -0.85 -4.84 19.56
N PRO A 62 -1.58 -5.96 19.39
CA PRO A 62 -2.80 -6.23 20.15
C PRO A 62 -2.57 -6.14 21.65
N GLY A 63 -3.43 -5.40 22.36
CA GLY A 63 -3.37 -5.26 23.82
C GLY A 63 -2.20 -4.40 24.34
N ALA A 64 -1.52 -3.62 23.48
CA ALA A 64 -0.53 -2.66 23.94
C ALA A 64 -1.17 -1.48 24.71
N ASP A 65 -0.46 -0.97 25.71
CA ASP A 65 -0.80 0.33 26.32
C ASP A 65 -0.89 1.43 25.26
N GLU A 66 -1.89 2.30 25.38
CA GLU A 66 -2.22 3.30 24.36
C GLU A 66 -1.05 4.25 24.09
N LYS A 67 -0.42 4.81 25.14
CA LYS A 67 0.68 5.77 24.98
C LYS A 67 1.92 5.09 24.40
N ALA A 68 2.26 3.90 24.91
CA ALA A 68 3.38 3.12 24.40
C ALA A 68 3.16 2.71 22.94
N GLY A 69 1.93 2.31 22.58
CA GLY A 69 1.52 1.94 21.24
C GLY A 69 1.64 3.10 20.24
N VAL A 70 1.16 4.29 20.58
CA VAL A 70 1.27 5.48 19.73
C VAL A 70 2.73 5.85 19.49
N ASN A 71 3.59 5.80 20.52
CA ASN A 71 5.01 6.05 20.36
C ASN A 71 5.68 5.03 19.42
N ARG A 72 5.35 3.74 19.55
CA ARG A 72 5.83 2.70 18.62
C ARG A 72 5.32 2.93 17.20
N LEU A 73 4.07 3.37 17.04
CA LEU A 73 3.47 3.68 15.75
C LEU A 73 4.24 4.81 15.05
N HIS A 74 4.58 5.89 15.76
CA HIS A 74 5.39 6.99 15.18
C HIS A 74 6.74 6.50 14.65
N VAL A 75 7.43 5.63 15.41
CA VAL A 75 8.71 5.04 15.00
C VAL A 75 8.54 4.17 13.75
N VAL A 76 7.50 3.33 13.71
CA VAL A 76 7.23 2.47 12.55
C VAL A 76 6.85 3.28 11.30
N ILE A 77 6.07 4.34 11.46
CA ILE A 77 5.69 5.25 10.38
C ILE A 77 6.91 5.98 9.83
N HIS A 78 7.79 6.44 10.71
CA HIS A 78 9.05 7.05 10.30
C HIS A 78 9.90 6.05 9.51
N ALA A 79 10.11 4.84 10.04
CA ALA A 79 10.88 3.79 9.34
C ALA A 79 10.30 3.45 7.96
N LEU A 80 8.98 3.31 7.85
CA LEU A 80 8.28 3.12 6.59
C LEU A 80 8.59 4.26 5.61
N ARG A 81 8.33 5.50 6.02
CA ARG A 81 8.51 6.71 5.23
C ARG A 81 9.96 6.92 4.77
N SER A 82 10.94 6.70 5.63
CA SER A 82 12.37 6.81 5.28
C SER A 82 12.79 5.85 4.17
N VAL A 83 12.12 4.71 4.03
CA VAL A 83 12.44 3.73 2.98
C VAL A 83 11.71 4.02 1.67
N ILE A 84 10.42 4.37 1.75
CA ILE A 84 9.60 4.64 0.57
C ILE A 84 9.78 6.06 0.01
N GLU A 85 10.43 6.96 0.75
CA GLU A 85 10.73 8.35 0.33
C GLU A 85 12.11 8.81 0.86
N PRO A 86 13.23 8.19 0.44
CA PRO A 86 14.55 8.46 1.03
C PRO A 86 15.15 9.82 0.65
N GLU A 87 14.74 10.41 -0.47
CA GLU A 87 15.32 11.64 -1.03
C GLU A 87 14.64 12.92 -0.55
N ARG A 88 13.66 12.82 0.37
CA ARG A 88 12.90 13.99 0.80
C ARG A 88 13.44 14.58 2.10
N GLU A 89 13.79 15.86 2.04
CA GLU A 89 13.94 16.70 3.24
C GLU A 89 12.64 16.60 4.07
N GLU A 90 12.83 16.23 5.33
CA GLU A 90 11.78 15.99 6.32
C GLU A 90 10.66 17.04 6.20
N ARG A 91 9.44 16.60 5.82
CA ARG A 91 8.11 17.24 6.06
C ARG A 91 7.09 17.11 4.91
N ARG A 92 7.41 16.51 3.76
CA ARG A 92 6.42 16.29 2.68
C ARG A 92 6.34 14.84 2.21
N TRP A 93 5.93 13.96 3.13
CA TRP A 93 5.58 12.57 2.81
C TRP A 93 4.37 12.52 1.87
N ILE A 94 4.53 11.90 0.71
CA ILE A 94 3.49 11.85 -0.32
C ILE A 94 2.75 10.51 -0.37
N PHE A 95 3.37 9.39 0.02
CA PHE A 95 2.74 8.06 -0.09
C PHE A 95 1.89 7.72 1.12
N VAL A 96 2.43 7.91 2.32
CA VAL A 96 1.72 7.67 3.58
C VAL A 96 1.51 9.00 4.29
N ARG A 97 0.26 9.47 4.28
CA ARG A 97 -0.12 10.76 4.86
C ARG A 97 -0.86 10.58 6.17
N ASN A 98 -0.93 11.67 6.92
CA ASN A 98 -1.71 11.76 8.14
C ASN A 98 -2.62 12.98 8.13
N GLN A 99 -3.77 12.84 8.75
CA GLN A 99 -4.74 13.91 8.98
C GLN A 99 -5.31 13.74 10.38
N GLY A 100 -4.93 14.61 11.31
CA GLY A 100 -5.26 14.46 12.72
C GLY A 100 -4.82 13.09 13.27
N GLU A 101 -5.77 12.33 13.80
CA GLU A 101 -5.58 10.99 14.38
C GLU A 101 -5.57 9.84 13.36
N PHE A 102 -5.56 10.14 12.06
CA PHE A 102 -5.65 9.13 11.00
C PHE A 102 -4.39 9.07 10.14
N TYR A 103 -4.11 7.87 9.63
CA TYR A 103 -3.13 7.63 8.56
C TYR A 103 -3.80 6.92 7.38
N TYR A 104 -3.31 7.21 6.18
CA TYR A 104 -3.80 6.59 4.95
C TYR A 104 -2.70 6.52 3.89
N PHE A 105 -2.87 5.58 2.96
CA PHE A 105 -2.14 5.58 1.70
C PHE A 105 -2.74 6.64 0.77
N ASN A 106 -1.93 7.58 0.29
CA ASN A 106 -2.39 8.66 -0.57
C ASN A 106 -2.56 8.17 -2.02
N MET A 107 -3.81 7.99 -2.44
CA MET A 107 -4.14 7.55 -3.80
C MET A 107 -3.79 8.59 -4.89
N GLU A 108 -3.53 9.85 -4.52
CA GLU A 108 -3.07 10.87 -5.47
C GLU A 108 -1.54 10.83 -5.71
N SER A 109 -0.82 10.02 -4.94
CA SER A 109 0.61 9.81 -5.15
C SER A 109 0.87 8.98 -6.41
N PRO A 110 2.02 9.13 -7.08
CA PRO A 110 2.36 8.31 -8.24
C PRO A 110 2.62 6.87 -7.82
N HIS A 111 1.69 5.95 -8.11
CA HIS A 111 1.79 4.55 -7.68
C HIS A 111 1.28 3.57 -8.72
N GLU A 112 1.85 2.36 -8.72
CA GLU A 112 1.34 1.20 -9.46
C GLU A 112 1.23 0.01 -8.51
N ILE A 113 0.00 -0.33 -8.13
CA ILE A 113 -0.27 -1.38 -7.15
C ILE A 113 -1.19 -2.41 -7.79
N ASP A 114 -0.69 -3.63 -8.00
CA ASP A 114 -1.44 -4.69 -8.71
C ASP A 114 -2.75 -5.07 -8.01
N LEU A 115 -2.82 -4.97 -6.67
CA LEU A 115 -4.05 -5.11 -5.88
C LEU A 115 -5.15 -4.16 -6.35
N TYR A 116 -4.82 -2.91 -6.67
CA TYR A 116 -5.82 -1.91 -7.09
C TYR A 116 -6.31 -2.18 -8.50
N THR A 117 -5.38 -2.56 -9.39
CA THR A 117 -5.68 -2.97 -10.75
C THR A 117 -6.60 -4.20 -10.74
N PHE A 118 -6.27 -5.22 -9.94
CA PHE A 118 -7.10 -6.41 -9.73
C PHE A 118 -8.51 -6.05 -9.25
N ARG A 119 -8.63 -5.23 -8.20
CA ARG A 119 -9.93 -4.78 -7.67
C ARG A 119 -10.76 -4.04 -8.71
N ARG A 120 -10.12 -3.23 -9.57
CA ARG A 120 -10.78 -2.52 -10.66
C ARG A 120 -11.34 -3.49 -11.71
N HIS A 121 -10.54 -4.47 -12.14
CA HIS A 121 -11.00 -5.50 -13.07
C HIS A 121 -12.14 -6.33 -12.47
N ALA A 122 -12.01 -6.81 -11.24
CA ALA A 122 -13.06 -7.57 -10.56
C ALA A 122 -14.37 -6.78 -10.42
N ALA A 123 -14.30 -5.47 -10.14
CA ALA A 123 -15.48 -4.61 -10.09
C ALA A 123 -16.09 -4.36 -11.48
N ALA A 124 -15.25 -4.20 -12.51
CA ALA A 124 -15.72 -4.01 -13.88
C ALA A 124 -16.39 -5.28 -14.44
N ALA A 125 -15.82 -6.45 -14.15
CA ALA A 125 -16.42 -7.74 -14.49
C ALA A 125 -17.83 -7.90 -13.93
N ARG A 126 -18.01 -7.64 -12.62
CA ARG A 126 -19.34 -7.68 -11.97
C ARG A 126 -20.36 -6.76 -12.64
N ARG A 127 -19.97 -5.50 -12.94
CA ARG A 127 -20.87 -4.56 -13.63
C ARG A 127 -21.21 -4.99 -15.05
N ALA A 128 -20.27 -5.61 -15.76
CA ALA A 128 -20.49 -6.13 -17.11
C ALA A 128 -21.48 -7.31 -17.08
N GLU A 129 -21.32 -8.23 -16.12
CA GLU A 129 -22.24 -9.34 -15.89
C GLU A 129 -23.66 -8.86 -15.55
N GLU A 130 -23.80 -7.90 -14.63
CA GLU A 130 -25.09 -7.28 -14.28
C GLU A 130 -25.81 -6.65 -15.48
N CYS A 131 -25.05 -6.20 -16.48
CA CYS A 131 -25.58 -5.61 -17.71
C CYS A 131 -25.70 -6.61 -18.88
N GLY A 132 -25.48 -7.92 -18.65
CA GLY A 132 -25.52 -8.96 -19.68
C GLY A 132 -24.37 -8.91 -20.70
N ARG A 133 -23.31 -8.13 -20.43
CA ARG A 133 -22.11 -8.03 -21.29
C ARG A 133 -21.08 -9.09 -20.89
N PHE A 134 -21.41 -10.35 -21.14
CA PHE A 134 -20.60 -11.48 -20.67
C PHE A 134 -19.18 -11.54 -21.28
N VAL A 135 -19.01 -11.11 -22.54
CA VAL A 135 -17.68 -11.07 -23.18
C VAL A 135 -16.77 -10.06 -22.47
N ASP A 136 -17.28 -8.87 -22.17
CA ASP A 136 -16.53 -7.84 -21.42
C ASP A 136 -16.23 -8.32 -19.99
N ALA A 137 -17.19 -9.01 -19.36
CA ALA A 137 -17.00 -9.58 -18.04
C ALA A 137 -15.85 -10.60 -18.03
N MET A 138 -15.82 -11.48 -19.03
CA MET A 138 -14.76 -12.49 -19.18
C MET A 138 -13.39 -11.83 -19.37
N ALA A 139 -13.28 -10.85 -20.28
CA ALA A 139 -12.02 -10.13 -20.50
C ALA A 139 -11.48 -9.49 -19.21
N HIS A 140 -12.36 -8.86 -18.43
CA HIS A 140 -11.96 -8.31 -17.14
C HIS A 140 -11.54 -9.37 -16.11
N LEU A 141 -12.18 -10.55 -16.10
CA LEU A 141 -11.77 -11.64 -15.21
C LEU A 141 -10.41 -12.21 -15.62
N GLU A 142 -10.14 -12.38 -16.92
CA GLU A 142 -8.85 -12.82 -17.44
C GLU A 142 -7.72 -11.84 -17.05
N ASP A 143 -7.95 -10.54 -17.22
CA ASP A 143 -7.01 -9.49 -16.79
C ASP A 143 -6.74 -9.54 -15.27
N ALA A 144 -7.79 -9.76 -14.46
CA ALA A 144 -7.64 -9.91 -13.02
C ALA A 144 -6.81 -11.16 -12.65
N LEU A 145 -7.08 -12.29 -13.29
CA LEU A 145 -6.37 -13.54 -13.07
C LEU A 145 -4.89 -13.42 -13.46
N ALA A 146 -4.57 -12.70 -14.54
CA ALA A 146 -3.18 -12.48 -14.96
C ALA A 146 -2.33 -11.75 -13.90
N LEU A 147 -2.95 -10.96 -13.02
CA LEU A 147 -2.28 -10.28 -11.92
C LEU A 147 -2.10 -11.17 -10.69
N TYR A 148 -2.98 -12.17 -10.52
CA TYR A 148 -2.99 -13.07 -9.39
C TYR A 148 -1.92 -14.16 -9.55
N ARG A 149 -0.72 -13.91 -9.03
CA ARG A 149 0.44 -14.82 -9.13
C ARG A 149 0.66 -15.69 -7.89
N GLY A 150 -0.15 -15.50 -6.85
CA GLY A 150 -0.07 -16.17 -5.57
C GLY A 150 -0.96 -15.48 -4.54
N ASP A 151 -1.02 -16.05 -3.34
CA ASP A 151 -1.79 -15.47 -2.24
C ASP A 151 -1.32 -14.06 -1.89
N LEU A 152 -2.27 -13.25 -1.43
CA LEU A 152 -2.01 -11.86 -1.07
C LEU A 152 -0.98 -11.80 0.07
N PHE A 153 0.15 -11.15 -0.18
CA PHE A 153 1.28 -11.04 0.75
C PHE A 153 1.79 -12.40 1.24
N ALA A 154 1.88 -13.38 0.33
CA ALA A 154 2.48 -14.67 0.65
C ALA A 154 3.94 -14.53 1.14
N ASP A 155 4.39 -15.45 2.00
CA ASP A 155 5.76 -15.50 2.51
C ASP A 155 6.75 -16.14 1.52
#